data_AF-A0AAE1Y4E2-F1
#
_entry.id   AF-A0AAE1Y4E2-F1
#
_cell.length_a   1.000
_cell.length_b   1.000
_cell.length_c   1.000
_cell.angle_alpha   90.00
_cell.angle_beta   90.00
_cell.angle_gamma   90.00
#
_symmetry.space_group_name_H-M   'P 1'
#
loop_
_entity.id
_entity.type
_entity.pdbx_description
1 polymer ?
#
loop_
_entity_poly.entity_id
_entity_poly.type
_entity_poly.pdbx_seq_one_letter_code
_entity_poly.pdbx_strand_id
1 'polypeptide(L)'
;MCIFCSSEGEDLKHIMIECDFARQTWSLTHLPWSIIVNWGDAAEAWIRHLHQNLEAWEYRFALPVAWKIWYWRNKALMENSHVSSLELVESCRWYLQDFDVASLPFNQGWELL
;
A
#
# COMPACT_ATOMS: atom_id res chain seq x y z
N MET A 1 -17.65 -10.87 6.67
CA MET A 1 -16.72 -10.63 7.79
C MET A 1 -15.35 -10.42 7.17
N CYS A 2 -14.62 -9.37 7.54
CA CYS A 2 -13.33 -9.05 6.93
C CYS A 2 -12.30 -10.16 7.16
N ILE A 3 -11.58 -10.55 6.10
CA ILE A 3 -10.59 -11.63 6.16
C ILE A 3 -9.37 -11.30 7.06
N PHE A 4 -9.10 -10.01 7.30
CA PHE A 4 -7.94 -9.58 8.07
C PHE A 4 -8.22 -9.41 9.57
N CYS A 5 -9.38 -8.87 9.96
CA CYS A 5 -9.68 -8.54 11.35
C CYS A 5 -10.80 -9.40 11.96
N SER A 6 -11.56 -10.13 11.15
CA SER A 6 -12.68 -10.98 11.59
C SER A 6 -13.76 -10.26 12.42
N SER A 7 -13.80 -8.92 12.44
CA SER A 7 -14.68 -8.16 13.35
C SER A 7 -15.86 -7.48 12.63
N GLU A 8 -15.64 -6.90 11.45
CA GLU A 8 -16.63 -6.08 10.76
C GLU A 8 -17.05 -6.65 9.39
N GLY A 9 -18.10 -6.05 8.82
CA GLY A 9 -18.47 -6.25 7.42
C GLY A 9 -17.33 -5.82 6.51
N GLU A 10 -17.14 -6.53 5.41
CA GLU A 10 -16.05 -6.22 4.49
C GLU A 10 -16.56 -5.32 3.36
N ASP A 11 -16.09 -4.08 3.34
CA ASP A 11 -16.16 -3.21 2.17
C ASP A 11 -14.76 -2.70 1.80
N LEU A 12 -14.68 -1.98 0.68
CA LEU A 12 -13.40 -1.52 0.16
C LEU A 12 -12.72 -0.51 1.09
N LYS A 13 -13.46 0.38 1.74
CA LYS A 13 -12.91 1.35 2.68
C LYS A 13 -12.34 0.64 3.92
N HIS A 14 -13.08 -0.34 4.43
CA HIS A 14 -12.67 -1.13 5.58
C HIS A 14 -11.36 -1.89 5.30
N ILE A 15 -11.28 -2.58 4.17
CA ILE A 15 -10.05 -3.29 3.75
C ILE A 15 -8.89 -2.32 3.58
N MET A 16 -9.14 -1.15 2.97
CA MET A 16 -8.07 -0.23 2.61
C MET A 16 -7.59 0.62 3.79
N ILE A 17 -8.42 0.94 4.78
CA ILE A 17 -8.09 1.95 5.79
C ILE A 17 -8.46 1.53 7.21
N GLU A 18 -9.63 0.94 7.41
CA GLU A 18 -10.23 0.88 8.76
C GLU A 18 -9.88 -0.39 9.54
N CYS A 19 -9.62 -1.51 8.87
CA CYS A 19 -9.27 -2.75 9.57
C CYS A 19 -7.90 -2.63 10.27
N ASP A 20 -7.69 -3.40 11.34
CA ASP A 20 -6.46 -3.34 12.14
C ASP A 20 -5.21 -3.61 11.30
N PHE A 21 -5.29 -4.56 10.36
CA PHE A 21 -4.20 -4.84 9.41
C PHE A 21 -3.87 -3.62 8.54
N ALA A 22 -4.88 -2.94 7.99
CA ALA A 22 -4.68 -1.76 7.15
C ALA A 22 -4.10 -0.60 7.97
N ARG A 23 -4.65 -0.32 9.16
CA ARG A 23 -4.14 0.73 10.06
C ARG A 23 -2.67 0.51 10.43
N GLN A 24 -2.31 -0.73 10.78
CA GLN A 24 -0.92 -1.08 11.07
C GLN A 24 -0.03 -0.92 9.84
N THR A 25 -0.48 -1.41 8.68
CA THR A 25 0.23 -1.27 7.40
C THR A 25 0.54 0.19 7.09
N TRP A 26 -0.47 1.07 7.14
CA TRP A 26 -0.28 2.50 6.90
C TRP A 26 0.61 3.17 7.95
N SER A 27 0.49 2.80 9.22
CA SER A 27 1.34 3.34 10.29
C SER A 27 2.83 3.08 10.03
N LEU A 28 3.17 1.92 9.46
CA LEU A 28 4.54 1.52 9.12
C LEU A 28 5.10 2.23 7.87
N THR A 29 4.24 2.83 7.05
CA THR A 29 4.70 3.62 5.89
C THR A 29 5.30 4.97 6.28
N HIS A 30 4.91 5.50 7.44
CA HIS A 30 5.17 6.87 7.88
C HIS A 30 4.55 7.96 6.98
N LEU A 31 3.59 7.61 6.12
CA LEU A 31 2.83 8.59 5.34
C LEU A 31 1.87 9.39 6.23
N PRO A 32 1.51 10.62 5.84
CA PRO A 32 0.61 11.46 6.64
C PRO A 32 -0.77 10.81 6.83
N TRP A 33 -1.04 10.31 8.04
CA TRP A 33 -2.26 9.55 8.33
C TRP A 33 -3.54 10.33 8.01
N SER A 34 -3.55 11.66 8.26
CA SER A 34 -4.68 12.54 7.94
C SER A 34 -5.04 12.56 6.45
N ILE A 35 -4.08 12.31 5.56
CA ILE A 35 -4.28 12.21 4.11
C ILE A 35 -4.75 10.80 3.76
N ILE A 36 -4.12 9.77 4.33
CA ILE A 36 -4.46 8.36 4.06
C ILE A 36 -5.92 8.05 4.42
N VAL A 37 -6.43 8.52 5.56
CA VAL A 37 -7.79 8.19 6.02
C VAL A 37 -8.91 8.87 5.26
N ASN A 38 -8.59 9.85 4.42
CA ASN A 38 -9.60 10.67 3.76
C ASN A 38 -10.13 9.98 2.49
N TRP A 39 -10.93 8.94 2.69
CA TRP A 39 -11.48 8.07 1.63
C TRP A 39 -12.38 8.81 0.62
N GLY A 40 -13.16 9.78 1.08
CA GLY A 40 -14.25 10.36 0.29
C GLY A 40 -15.36 9.34 -0.01
N ASP A 41 -16.01 9.48 -1.16
CA ASP A 41 -17.18 8.67 -1.53
C ASP A 41 -16.83 7.38 -2.29
N ALA A 42 -15.63 7.31 -2.90
CA ALA A 42 -15.21 6.21 -3.77
C ALA A 42 -13.68 6.09 -3.85
N ALA A 43 -13.19 4.91 -4.25
CA ALA A 43 -11.75 4.65 -4.39
C ALA A 43 -11.05 5.59 -5.38
N GLU A 44 -11.73 6.00 -6.46
CA GLU A 44 -11.16 6.97 -7.41
C GLU A 44 -10.96 8.36 -6.75
N ALA A 45 -11.92 8.79 -5.94
CA ALA A 45 -11.82 10.04 -5.20
C ALA A 45 -10.68 9.99 -4.18
N TRP A 46 -10.52 8.85 -3.50
CA TRP A 46 -9.39 8.60 -2.60
C TRP A 46 -8.04 8.67 -3.33
N ILE A 47 -7.87 7.95 -4.45
CA ILE A 47 -6.61 8.00 -5.24
C ILE A 47 -6.30 9.43 -5.70
N ARG A 48 -7.32 10.17 -6.15
CA ARG A 48 -7.18 11.57 -6.54
C ARG A 48 -6.77 12.45 -5.36
N HIS A 49 -7.36 12.22 -4.18
CA HIS A 49 -6.99 12.91 -2.94
C HIS A 49 -5.53 12.65 -2.57
N LEU A 50 -5.08 11.39 -2.62
CA LEU A 50 -3.68 11.03 -2.38
C LEU A 50 -2.75 11.78 -3.35
N HIS A 51 -3.05 11.77 -4.65
CA HIS A 51 -2.24 12.44 -5.67
C HIS A 51 -2.13 13.96 -5.45
N GLN A 52 -3.20 14.59 -4.94
CA GLN A 52 -3.25 16.03 -4.73
C GLN A 52 -2.54 16.51 -3.46
N ASN A 53 -2.37 15.62 -2.46
CA ASN A 53 -1.96 16.03 -1.12
C ASN A 53 -0.67 15.36 -0.64
N LEU A 54 -0.23 14.25 -1.26
CA LEU A 54 1.05 13.62 -0.98
C LEU A 54 2.15 14.22 -1.87
N GLU A 55 3.39 14.20 -1.37
CA GLU A 55 4.56 14.44 -2.21
C GLU A 55 4.70 13.34 -3.27
N ALA A 56 5.47 13.61 -4.33
CA ALA A 56 5.60 12.68 -5.46
C ALA A 56 6.10 11.28 -5.04
N TRP A 57 7.08 11.21 -4.13
CA TRP A 57 7.60 9.94 -3.63
C TRP A 57 6.59 9.24 -2.71
N GLU A 58 5.88 10.00 -1.87
CA GLU A 58 4.85 9.49 -0.97
C GLU A 58 3.70 8.87 -1.74
N TYR A 59 3.20 9.59 -2.76
CA TYR A 59 2.16 9.09 -3.66
C TYR A 59 2.61 7.84 -4.39
N ARG A 60 3.84 7.84 -4.92
CA ARG A 60 4.44 6.67 -5.59
C ARG A 60 4.57 5.47 -4.65
N PHE A 61 4.75 5.69 -3.35
CA PHE A 61 4.80 4.62 -2.33
C PHE A 61 3.42 4.17 -1.86
N ALA A 62 2.46 5.09 -1.74
CA ALA A 62 1.09 4.78 -1.34
C ALA A 62 0.40 3.81 -2.30
N LEU A 63 0.64 3.94 -3.61
CA LEU A 63 -0.01 3.12 -4.63
C LEU A 63 0.34 1.61 -4.52
N PRO A 64 1.62 1.20 -4.48
CA PRO A 64 2.00 -0.19 -4.22
C PRO A 64 1.46 -0.73 -2.90
N VAL A 65 1.43 0.09 -1.83
CA VAL A 65 0.90 -0.33 -0.52
C VAL A 65 -0.60 -0.65 -0.63
N ALA A 66 -1.39 0.26 -1.20
CA ALA A 66 -2.82 0.04 -1.42
C ALA A 66 -3.08 -1.20 -2.28
N TRP A 67 -2.31 -1.36 -3.37
CA TRP A 67 -2.41 -2.53 -4.23
C TRP A 67 -2.04 -3.82 -3.51
N LYS A 68 -0.96 -3.83 -2.70
CA LYS A 68 -0.52 -5.00 -1.93
C LYS A 68 -1.53 -5.39 -0.86
N ILE A 69 -2.18 -4.44 -0.19
CA ILE A 69 -3.27 -4.73 0.75
C ILE A 69 -4.38 -5.52 0.03
N TRP A 70 -4.83 -5.03 -1.13
CA TRP A 70 -5.85 -5.72 -1.92
C TRP A 70 -5.39 -7.09 -2.45
N TYR A 71 -4.15 -7.17 -2.93
CA TYR A 71 -3.54 -8.40 -3.39
C TYR A 71 -3.53 -9.47 -2.29
N TRP A 72 -3.07 -9.12 -1.09
CA TRP A 72 -3.00 -10.04 0.03
C TRP A 72 -4.36 -10.43 0.58
N ARG A 73 -5.36 -9.53 0.49
CA ARG A 73 -6.76 -9.87 0.78
C ARG A 73 -7.24 -11.00 -0.13
N ASN A 74 -6.96 -10.91 -1.43
CA ASN A 74 -7.36 -11.95 -2.39
C ASN A 74 -6.56 -13.25 -2.20
N LYS A 75 -5.26 -13.16 -1.91
CA LYS A 75 -4.43 -14.32 -1.56
C LYS A 75 -4.94 -15.04 -0.32
N ALA A 76 -5.34 -14.31 0.73
CA ALA A 76 -5.93 -14.89 1.93
C ALA A 76 -7.25 -15.61 1.62
N LEU A 77 -8.11 -15.02 0.79
CA LEU A 77 -9.38 -15.62 0.41
C LEU A 77 -9.23 -16.86 -0.49
N MET A 78 -8.29 -16.84 -1.43
CA MET A 78 -8.14 -17.91 -2.44
C MET A 78 -7.21 -19.04 -2.00
N GLU A 79 -6.17 -18.71 -1.23
CA GLU A 79 -5.05 -19.61 -0.94
C GLU A 79 -4.78 -19.75 0.57
N ASN A 80 -5.62 -19.14 1.43
CA ASN A 80 -5.40 -19.10 2.89
C ASN A 80 -3.97 -18.64 3.27
N SER A 81 -3.43 -17.73 2.46
CA SER A 81 -2.08 -17.18 2.62
C SER A 81 -2.12 -15.87 3.39
N HIS A 82 -1.12 -15.67 4.26
CA HIS A 82 -1.05 -14.50 5.13
C HIS A 82 0.27 -13.75 4.95
N VAL A 83 0.26 -12.47 5.28
CA VAL A 83 1.42 -11.59 5.33
C VAL A 83 1.32 -10.72 6.57
N SER A 84 2.45 -10.38 7.18
CA SER A 84 2.46 -9.33 8.20
C SER A 84 2.47 -7.94 7.57
N SER A 85 1.97 -6.94 8.30
CA SER A 85 2.01 -5.53 7.89
C SER A 85 3.44 -5.06 7.57
N LEU A 86 4.43 -5.54 8.33
CA LEU A 86 5.85 -5.22 8.12
C LEU A 86 6.38 -5.81 6.82
N GLU A 87 6.18 -7.11 6.59
CA GLU A 87 6.60 -7.77 5.34
C GLU A 87 5.96 -7.13 4.10
N LEU A 88 4.69 -6.73 4.21
CA LEU A 88 3.99 -6.03 3.14
C LEU A 88 4.67 -4.70 2.81
N VAL A 89 4.90 -3.85 3.82
CA VAL A 89 5.52 -2.52 3.64
C VAL A 89 6.95 -2.63 3.13
N GLU A 90 7.76 -3.53 3.69
CA GLU A 90 9.13 -3.77 3.22
C GLU A 90 9.14 -4.25 1.76
N SER A 91 8.22 -5.15 1.37
CA SER A 91 8.11 -5.57 -0.02
C SER A 91 7.78 -4.43 -0.99
N CYS A 92 7.06 -3.40 -0.53
CA CYS A 92 6.79 -2.20 -1.33
C CYS A 92 8.04 -1.32 -1.46
N ARG A 93 8.84 -1.20 -0.39
CA ARG A 93 10.11 -0.46 -0.42
C ARG A 93 11.10 -1.11 -1.39
N TRP A 94 11.26 -2.43 -1.30
CA TRP A 94 12.12 -3.18 -2.22
C TRP A 94 11.65 -3.06 -3.67
N TYR A 95 10.33 -3.19 -3.91
CA TYR A 95 9.77 -3.02 -5.24
C TYR A 95 10.09 -1.65 -5.86
N LEU A 96 9.98 -0.57 -5.07
CA LEU A 96 10.29 0.78 -5.57
C LEU A 96 11.79 0.97 -5.80
N GLN A 97 12.64 0.43 -4.93
CA GLN A 97 14.08 0.45 -5.14
C GLN A 97 14.49 -0.29 -6.41
N ASP A 98 13.94 -1.49 -6.64
CA ASP A 98 14.18 -2.26 -7.86
C ASP A 98 13.70 -1.50 -9.09
N PHE A 99 12.53 -0.85 -8.99
CA PHE A 99 12.01 0.00 -10.07
C PHE A 99 12.94 1.19 -10.36
N ASP A 100 13.48 1.84 -9.33
CA ASP A 100 14.42 2.95 -9.49
C ASP A 100 15.70 2.49 -10.19
N VAL A 101 16.28 1.37 -9.76
CA VAL A 101 17.46 0.76 -10.39
C VAL A 101 17.16 0.41 -11.85
N ALA A 102 16.01 -0.21 -12.13
CA ALA A 102 15.60 -0.56 -13.49
C ALA A 102 15.31 0.65 -14.39
N SER A 103 15.02 1.82 -13.79
CA SER A 103 14.77 3.07 -14.51
C SER A 103 16.05 3.87 -14.80
N LEU A 104 17.22 3.43 -14.28
CA LEU A 104 18.48 4.09 -14.55
C LEU A 104 18.85 3.98 -16.05
N PRO A 105 19.45 5.03 -16.64
CA PRO A 105 20.01 4.94 -17.98
C PRO A 105 21.05 3.82 -18.06
N PHE A 106 21.09 3.12 -19.20
CA PHE A 106 21.98 1.97 -19.47
C PHE A 106 23.47 2.23 -19.14
N ASN A 107 23.89 3.49 -19.08
CA ASN A 107 25.28 3.91 -18.93
C ASN A 107 25.71 4.14 -17.46
N GLN A 108 24.80 3.98 -16.48
CA GLN A 108 25.08 4.28 -15.06
C GLN A 108 24.92 3.07 -14.10
N GLY A 109 24.55 1.90 -14.62
CA GLY A 109 24.18 0.74 -13.78
C GLY A 109 25.33 -0.04 -13.13
N TRP A 110 26.58 0.15 -13.56
CA TRP A 110 27.71 -0.70 -13.14
C TRP A 110 28.66 -0.04 -12.12
N GLU A 111 28.51 1.25 -11.82
CA GLU A 111 29.42 1.98 -10.92
C GLU A 111 28.96 1.98 -9.44
N LEU A 112 27.83 1.32 -9.14
CA LEU A 112 27.22 1.29 -7.80
C LEU A 112 27.11 -0.12 -7.20
N LEU A 113 27.80 -1.11 -7.78
CA LEU A 113 28.01 -2.47 -7.23
C LEU A 113 29.46 -2.63 -6.79
#